data_AF-A0A9D8XE09-F1
#
_entry.id   AF-A0A9D8XE09-F1
#
_cell.length_a   1.000
_cell.length_b   1.000
_cell.length_c   1.000
_cell.angle_alpha   90.00
_cell.angle_beta   90.00
_cell.angle_gamma   90.00
#
_symmetry.space_group_name_H-M   'P 1'
#
loop_
_entity.id
_entity.type
_entity.pdbx_description
1 polymer ?
#
loop_
_entity_poly.entity_id
_entity_poly.type
_entity_poly.pdbx_seq_one_letter_code
_entity_poly.pdbx_strand_id
1 'polypeptide(L)'
;MAKVVILMMDSFGVGGAKDAKAFDDDGANTFLHIAQNYDGLCLPNLEALGLKKAGILACGVEAPLKKGEAKLGLRGGYGCMEEISAGKDTISGHWEMAGVPVRTDFGHFKLDYPSFPQDMVERIC
;
A
#
# COMPACT_ATOMS: atom_id res chain seq x y z
N MET A 1 2.04 -25.16 13.70
CA MET A 1 2.74 -24.38 12.65
C MET A 1 3.95 -23.74 13.31
N ALA A 2 5.18 -24.00 12.84
CA ALA A 2 6.38 -23.68 13.65
C ALA A 2 6.95 -22.26 13.41
N LYS A 3 6.65 -21.62 12.27
CA LYS A 3 7.11 -20.25 11.94
C LYS A 3 6.27 -19.66 10.81
N VAL A 4 5.99 -18.35 10.90
CA VAL A 4 5.44 -17.52 9.82
C VAL A 4 6.42 -16.37 9.59
N VAL A 5 6.67 -16.01 8.32
CA VAL A 5 7.50 -14.86 7.95
C VAL A 5 6.62 -13.92 7.13
N ILE A 6 6.48 -12.69 7.60
CA ILE A 6 5.75 -11.64 6.89
C ILE A 6 6.78 -10.74 6.23
N LEU A 7 6.70 -10.58 4.92
CA LEU A 7 7.52 -9.66 4.14
C LEU A 7 6.61 -8.53 3.66
N MET A 8 6.93 -7.31 4.06
CA MET A 8 6.13 -6.14 3.74
C MET A 8 6.94 -5.19 2.86
N MET A 9 6.35 -4.82 1.74
CA MET A 9 6.86 -3.77 0.86
C MET A 9 6.14 -2.48 1.24
N ASP A 10 6.73 -1.69 2.12
CA ASP A 10 6.13 -0.45 2.63
C ASP A 10 5.77 0.47 1.46
N SER A 11 4.61 1.13 1.53
CA SER A 11 3.98 1.98 0.51
C SER A 11 3.58 1.32 -0.82
N PHE A 12 3.81 0.01 -1.01
CA PHE A 12 3.56 -0.66 -2.29
C PHE A 12 2.09 -1.07 -2.49
N GLY A 13 1.26 -0.13 -2.92
CA GLY A 13 -0.14 -0.37 -3.29
C GLY A 13 -0.30 -1.02 -4.68
N VAL A 14 -1.31 -1.90 -4.82
CA VAL A 14 -1.63 -2.59 -6.09
C VAL A 14 -2.88 -2.05 -6.81
N GLY A 15 -3.43 -0.95 -6.29
CA GLY A 15 -4.64 -0.27 -6.78
C GLY A 15 -5.18 0.68 -5.73
N GLY A 16 -5.95 1.69 -6.14
CA GLY A 16 -6.62 2.61 -5.21
C GLY A 16 -7.76 1.91 -4.45
N ALA A 17 -7.91 2.23 -3.17
CA ALA A 17 -9.04 1.78 -2.35
C ALA A 17 -10.35 2.44 -2.80
N LYS A 18 -11.50 1.88 -2.41
CA LYS A 18 -12.82 2.42 -2.83
C LYS A 18 -13.09 3.82 -2.27
N ASP A 19 -12.47 4.14 -1.15
CA ASP A 19 -12.55 5.41 -0.44
C ASP A 19 -11.36 6.35 -0.75
N ALA A 20 -10.52 6.04 -1.75
CA ALA A 20 -9.36 6.86 -2.10
C ALA A 20 -9.69 8.36 -2.30
N LYS A 21 -10.89 8.66 -2.80
CA LYS A 21 -11.41 10.03 -2.92
C LYS A 21 -11.48 10.79 -1.59
N ALA A 22 -11.79 10.11 -0.49
CA ALA A 22 -11.82 10.72 0.84
C ALA A 22 -10.43 11.16 1.33
N PHE A 23 -9.37 10.63 0.71
CA PHE A 23 -7.97 10.92 1.00
C PHE A 23 -7.30 11.78 -0.10
N ASP A 24 -8.09 12.33 -1.03
CA ASP A 24 -7.63 13.05 -2.23
C ASP A 24 -6.68 12.21 -3.13
N ASP A 25 -6.82 10.89 -3.09
CA ASP A 25 -5.98 9.92 -3.82
C ASP A 25 -6.72 9.27 -5.02
N ASP A 26 -7.73 9.94 -5.59
CA ASP A 26 -8.44 9.44 -6.77
C ASP A 26 -7.45 9.07 -7.90
N GLY A 27 -7.53 7.82 -8.37
CA GLY A 27 -6.66 7.29 -9.42
C GLY A 27 -5.27 6.83 -8.95
N ALA A 28 -4.96 6.87 -7.65
CA ALA A 28 -3.69 6.36 -7.14
C ALA A 28 -3.52 4.86 -7.44
N ASN A 29 -2.36 4.48 -8.01
CA ASN A 29 -1.99 3.08 -8.23
C ASN A 29 -0.48 2.93 -8.34
N THR A 30 0.20 2.65 -7.22
CA THR A 30 1.66 2.58 -7.15
C THR A 30 2.23 1.51 -8.09
N PHE A 31 1.76 0.27 -8.00
CA PHE A 31 2.27 -0.83 -8.83
C PHE A 31 2.08 -0.57 -10.33
N LEU A 32 0.86 -0.18 -10.74
CA LEU A 32 0.56 0.06 -12.16
C LEU A 32 1.39 1.23 -12.71
N HIS A 33 1.44 2.35 -12.00
CA HIS A 33 2.17 3.53 -12.47
C HIS A 33 3.68 3.27 -12.51
N ILE A 34 4.25 2.52 -11.57
CA ILE A 34 5.66 2.10 -11.66
C ILE A 34 5.87 1.23 -12.91
N ALA A 35 5.02 0.24 -13.15
CA ALA A 35 5.14 -0.64 -14.32
C ALA A 35 5.01 0.13 -15.65
N GLN A 36 4.15 1.14 -15.72
CA GLN A 36 3.97 1.98 -16.91
C GLN A 36 5.14 2.92 -17.18
N ASN A 37 5.80 3.42 -16.13
CA ASN A 37 6.84 4.44 -16.25
C ASN A 37 8.27 3.86 -16.23
N TYR A 38 8.44 2.60 -15.81
CA TYR A 38 9.74 1.94 -15.81
C TYR A 38 9.83 0.91 -16.94
N ASP A 39 10.52 1.29 -18.03
CA ASP A 39 10.71 0.40 -19.16
C ASP A 39 11.52 -0.85 -18.75
N GLY A 40 10.98 -2.01 -19.06
CA GLY A 40 11.62 -3.29 -18.78
C GLY A 40 11.47 -3.82 -17.35
N LEU A 41 10.53 -3.31 -16.54
CA LEU A 41 10.27 -3.84 -15.20
C LEU A 41 10.00 -5.36 -15.26
N CYS A 42 10.91 -6.16 -14.71
CA CYS A 42 10.89 -7.62 -14.79
C CYS A 42 10.83 -8.21 -13.38
N LEU A 43 9.68 -8.78 -13.00
CA LEU A 43 9.42 -9.29 -11.66
C LEU A 43 8.95 -10.75 -11.68
N PRO A 44 9.69 -11.68 -12.31
CA PRO A 44 9.16 -13.00 -12.66
C PRO A 44 8.79 -13.84 -11.43
N ASN A 45 9.52 -13.69 -10.32
CA ASN A 45 9.19 -14.40 -9.08
C ASN A 45 7.91 -13.87 -8.42
N LEU A 46 7.68 -12.55 -8.42
CA LEU A 46 6.47 -11.96 -7.86
C LEU A 46 5.26 -12.21 -8.76
N GLU A 47 5.45 -12.20 -10.09
CA GLU A 47 4.42 -12.59 -11.05
C GLU A 47 4.01 -14.06 -10.84
N ALA A 48 4.97 -14.98 -10.65
CA ALA A 48 4.69 -16.37 -10.34
C ALA A 48 3.94 -16.56 -9.01
N LEU A 49 4.22 -15.71 -8.00
CA LEU A 49 3.47 -15.66 -6.74
C LEU A 49 2.08 -15.02 -6.87
N GLY A 50 1.77 -14.39 -8.00
CA GLY A 50 0.45 -13.85 -8.31
C GLY A 50 0.30 -12.33 -8.20
N LEU A 51 1.39 -11.56 -8.07
CA LEU A 51 1.34 -10.08 -7.96
C LEU A 51 0.50 -9.43 -9.09
N LYS A 52 0.72 -9.87 -10.33
CA LYS A 52 -0.01 -9.35 -11.49
C LYS A 52 -1.51 -9.65 -11.40
N LYS A 53 -1.88 -10.84 -10.91
CA LYS A 53 -3.28 -11.23 -10.70
C LYS A 53 -3.92 -10.45 -9.56
N ALA A 54 -3.19 -10.17 -8.49
CA ALA A 54 -3.65 -9.33 -7.38
C ALA A 54 -3.89 -7.88 -7.83
N GLY A 55 -3.02 -7.31 -8.68
CA GLY A 55 -3.24 -6.00 -9.28
C GLY A 55 -4.49 -5.94 -10.17
N ILE A 56 -4.68 -6.95 -11.02
CA ILE A 56 -5.91 -7.07 -11.84
C ILE A 56 -7.15 -7.20 -10.94
N LEU A 57 -7.08 -7.97 -9.85
CA LEU A 57 -8.18 -8.09 -8.90
C LEU A 57 -8.51 -6.75 -8.22
N ALA A 58 -7.50 -5.95 -7.87
CA ALA A 58 -7.66 -4.69 -7.18
C ALA A 58 -8.22 -3.56 -8.06
N CYS A 59 -7.74 -3.43 -9.30
CA CYS A 59 -8.08 -2.28 -10.16
C CYS A 59 -8.63 -2.63 -11.55
N GLY A 60 -8.69 -3.91 -11.92
CA GLY A 60 -9.16 -4.37 -13.23
C GLY A 60 -8.18 -4.13 -14.39
N VAL A 61 -6.99 -3.56 -14.12
CA VAL A 61 -5.99 -3.21 -15.14
C VAL A 61 -4.77 -4.10 -15.02
N GLU A 62 -4.30 -4.61 -16.15
CA GLU A 62 -3.08 -5.41 -16.23
C GLU A 62 -1.84 -4.52 -16.27
N ALA A 63 -0.93 -4.69 -15.30
CA ALA A 63 0.34 -3.97 -15.28
C ALA A 63 1.30 -4.48 -16.38
N PRO A 64 1.94 -3.57 -17.15
CA PRO A 64 2.88 -3.95 -18.20
C PRO A 64 4.22 -4.39 -17.60
N LEU A 65 4.41 -5.70 -17.45
CA LEU A 65 5.67 -6.29 -17.00
C LEU A 65 6.42 -6.94 -18.14
N LYS A 66 7.75 -6.82 -18.12
CA LYS A 66 8.63 -7.58 -19.01
C LYS A 66 8.63 -9.05 -18.59
N LYS A 67 8.47 -9.94 -19.57
CA LYS A 67 8.56 -11.39 -19.35
C LYS A 67 9.95 -11.78 -18.84
N GLY A 68 9.98 -12.67 -17.86
CA GLY A 68 11.19 -13.29 -17.35
C GLY A 68 10.92 -14.71 -16.87
N GLU A 69 11.98 -15.45 -16.55
CA GLU A 69 11.87 -16.79 -16.01
C GLU A 69 11.88 -16.75 -14.48
N ALA A 70 10.84 -17.30 -13.85
CA ALA A 70 10.75 -17.39 -12.41
C ALA A 70 11.70 -18.47 -11.89
N LYS A 71 12.55 -18.12 -10.93
CA LYS A 71 13.39 -19.09 -10.21
C LYS A 71 12.67 -19.72 -9.03
N LEU A 72 11.57 -19.12 -8.61
CA LEU A 72 10.78 -19.54 -7.46
C LEU A 72 9.73 -20.59 -7.88
N GLY A 73 9.91 -21.85 -7.48
CA GLY A 73 8.99 -22.96 -7.74
C GLY A 73 7.89 -23.13 -6.68
N LEU A 74 7.44 -22.04 -6.04
CA LEU A 74 6.47 -22.09 -4.95
C LEU A 74 5.04 -21.90 -5.48
N ARG A 75 4.12 -22.75 -5.01
CA ARG A 75 2.67 -22.54 -5.19
C ARG A 75 2.13 -21.75 -4.00
N GLY A 76 1.36 -20.71 -4.26
CA GLY A 76 0.76 -19.85 -3.24
C GLY A 76 -0.60 -19.30 -3.67
N GLY A 77 -1.39 -18.87 -2.69
CA GLY A 77 -2.58 -18.06 -2.93
C GLY A 77 -2.21 -16.60 -3.19
N TYR A 78 -3.10 -15.88 -3.87
CA TYR A 78 -2.97 -14.44 -4.09
C TYR A 78 -4.31 -13.75 -3.76
N GLY A 79 -4.23 -12.47 -3.45
CA GLY A 79 -5.38 -11.61 -3.18
C GLY A 79 -4.95 -10.17 -3.02
N CYS A 80 -5.93 -9.29 -2.82
CA CYS A 80 -5.73 -7.91 -2.40
C CYS A 80 -6.52 -7.68 -1.12
N MET A 81 -6.09 -6.72 -0.31
CA MET A 81 -6.76 -6.29 0.92
C MET A 81 -7.20 -4.85 0.76
N GLU A 82 -8.27 -4.48 1.45
CA GLU A 82 -8.79 -3.13 1.54
C GLU A 82 -8.68 -2.72 3.00
N GLU A 83 -7.99 -1.61 3.26
CA GLU A 83 -7.78 -1.09 4.61
C GLU A 83 -9.12 -0.62 5.19
N ILE A 84 -9.35 -0.90 6.48
CA ILE A 84 -10.58 -0.50 7.18
C ILE A 84 -10.30 0.57 8.26
N SER A 85 -9.04 0.86 8.54
CA SER A 85 -8.60 1.95 9.39
C SER A 85 -8.94 3.31 8.77
N ALA A 86 -9.07 4.33 9.62
CA ALA A 86 -9.48 5.67 9.22
C ALA A 86 -8.33 6.50 8.62
N GLY A 87 -7.08 6.10 8.89
CA GLY A 87 -5.88 6.74 8.37
C GLY A 87 -5.18 5.87 7.32
N LYS A 88 -4.29 6.50 6.53
CA LYS A 88 -3.42 5.87 5.54
C LYS A 88 -1.93 5.92 5.93
N ASP A 89 -1.65 6.18 7.20
CA ASP A 89 -0.29 6.29 7.72
C ASP A 89 0.32 4.91 8.02
N THR A 90 1.64 4.87 8.13
CA THR A 90 2.40 3.63 8.39
C THR A 90 1.92 2.90 9.65
N ILE A 91 1.56 3.62 10.72
CA ILE A 91 1.21 3.00 12.00
C ILE A 91 -0.15 2.32 11.90
N SER A 92 -1.15 3.02 11.34
CA SER A 92 -2.50 2.47 11.11
C SER A 92 -2.45 1.14 10.34
N GLY A 93 -1.76 1.10 9.19
CA GLY A 93 -1.67 -0.11 8.38
C GLY A 93 -0.93 -1.27 9.05
N HIS A 94 0.14 -0.98 9.79
CA HIS A 94 0.86 -2.03 10.54
C HIS A 94 0.02 -2.60 11.69
N TRP A 95 -0.71 -1.75 12.41
CA TRP A 95 -1.57 -2.18 13.50
C TRP A 95 -2.74 -3.00 12.99
N GLU A 96 -3.36 -2.59 11.87
CA GLU A 96 -4.43 -3.35 11.24
C GLU A 96 -3.97 -4.74 10.79
N MET A 97 -2.80 -4.85 10.17
CA MET A 97 -2.20 -6.14 9.79
C MET A 97 -1.95 -7.05 11.01
N ALA A 98 -1.67 -6.46 12.18
CA ALA A 98 -1.54 -7.19 13.44
C ALA A 98 -2.89 -7.46 14.16
N GLY A 99 -4.02 -7.07 13.57
CA GLY A 99 -5.36 -7.30 14.10
C GLY A 99 -5.94 -6.15 14.95
N VAL A 100 -5.36 -4.95 14.86
CA VAL A 100 -5.75 -3.77 15.65
C VAL A 100 -6.08 -2.59 14.72
N PRO A 101 -7.27 -2.57 14.07
CA PRO A 101 -7.63 -1.49 13.16
C PRO A 101 -7.83 -0.16 13.90
N VAL A 102 -7.27 0.92 13.37
CA VAL A 102 -7.34 2.27 13.93
C VAL A 102 -8.56 2.98 13.35
N ARG A 103 -9.64 3.10 14.12
CA ARG A 103 -10.92 3.68 13.65
C ARG A 103 -11.02 5.20 13.85
N THR A 104 -9.97 5.83 14.33
CA THR A 104 -9.91 7.27 14.60
C THR A 104 -8.67 7.82 13.93
N ASP A 105 -8.85 8.83 13.09
CA ASP A 105 -7.73 9.46 12.38
C ASP A 105 -6.77 10.14 13.36
N PHE A 106 -5.49 10.13 13.00
CA PHE A 106 -4.48 10.89 13.73
C PHE A 106 -4.56 12.36 13.31
N GLY A 107 -4.27 13.28 14.24
CA GLY A 107 -4.11 14.68 13.89
C GLY A 107 -2.87 14.89 13.01
N HIS A 108 -3.02 15.65 11.93
CA HIS A 108 -1.92 16.02 11.03
C HIS A 108 -1.54 17.49 11.24
N PHE A 109 -0.25 17.80 11.23
CA PHE A 109 0.22 19.19 11.20
C PHE A 109 0.27 19.72 9.78
N LYS A 110 0.03 21.03 9.62
CA LYS A 110 0.16 21.67 8.32
C LYS A 110 1.62 21.72 7.89
N LEU A 111 1.86 21.67 6.58
CA LEU A 111 3.22 21.72 6.03
C LEU A 111 3.82 23.13 6.09
N ASP A 112 2.99 24.17 6.06
CA ASP A 112 3.42 25.56 6.13
C ASP A 112 3.74 26.00 7.56
N TYR A 113 4.60 27.01 7.68
CA TYR A 113 4.93 27.62 8.96
C TYR A 113 3.92 28.74 9.31
N PRO A 114 3.38 28.78 10.55
CA PRO A 114 3.62 27.85 11.64
C PRO A 114 2.80 26.56 11.54
N SER A 115 3.48 25.41 11.60
CA SER A 115 2.88 24.08 11.43
C SER A 115 2.10 23.61 12.67
N PHE A 116 2.55 24.05 13.85
CA PHE A 116 1.92 23.74 15.13
C PHE A 116 0.91 24.83 15.51
N PRO A 117 -0.29 24.45 15.99
CA PRO A 117 -1.25 25.41 16.53
C PRO A 117 -0.64 26.23 17.67
N GLN A 118 -0.90 27.55 17.66
CA GLN A 118 -0.34 28.47 18.63
C GLN A 118 -0.73 28.11 20.08
N ASP A 119 -1.97 27.69 20.29
CA ASP A 119 -2.49 27.23 21.59
C ASP A 119 -1.77 25.97 22.10
N MET A 120 -1.32 25.09 21.19
CA MET A 120 -0.50 23.94 21.56
C MET A 120 0.89 24.38 22.03
N VAL A 121 1.53 25.32 21.32
CA VAL A 121 2.86 25.84 21.68
C VAL A 121 2.81 26.52 23.05
N GLU A 122 1.81 27.38 23.28
CA GLU A 122 1.60 28.10 24.55
C GLU A 122 1.33 27.18 25.75
N ARG A 123 0.83 25.97 25.53
CA ARG A 123 0.61 24.99 26.61
C ARG A 123 1.86 24.22 27.02
N ILE A 124 2.87 24.18 26.15
CA ILE A 124 4.08 23.37 26.32
C ILE A 124 5.27 24.24 26.75
N CYS A 125 5.32 25.49 26.28
CA CYS A 125 6.35 26.48 26.61
C CYS A 125 5.96 27.37 27.79
#